data_AF-A0A3C1SUX5-F1
#
_entry.id   AF-A0A3C1SUX5-F1
#
_cell.length_a   1.000
_cell.length_b   1.000
_cell.length_c   1.000
_cell.angle_alpha   90.00
_cell.angle_beta   90.00
_cell.angle_gamma   90.00
#
_symmetry.space_group_name_H-M   'P 1'
#
loop_
_entity.id
_entity.type
_entity.pdbx_description
1 polymer ?
#
loop_
_entity_poly.entity_id
_entity_poly.type
_entity_poly.pdbx_seq_one_letter_code
_entity_poly.pdbx_strand_id
1 'polypeptide(L)' 'DKIPRKGGPGITRSDLLVINKIDLAPHVGASLDIMERDARTMRGERPFVFTNLKTRQGLEKVIDFIVARGMLG' A
#
# COMPACT_ATOMS: atom_id res chain seq x y z
N ASP A 1 -13.03 -12.24 7.58
CA ASP A 1 -12.69 -11.92 8.98
C ASP A 1 -11.21 -12.15 9.32
N LYS A 2 -10.30 -11.45 8.62
CA LYS A 2 -8.86 -11.26 8.96
C LYS A 2 -8.22 -10.34 7.89
N ILE A 3 -8.72 -9.12 7.84
CA ILE A 3 -8.08 -7.97 7.18
C ILE A 3 -7.48 -7.16 8.35
N PRO A 4 -6.22 -6.68 8.28
CA PRO A 4 -5.48 -6.30 9.49
C PRO A 4 -6.05 -5.03 10.13
N ARG A 5 -6.95 -5.19 11.12
CA ARG A 5 -7.36 -4.13 12.06
C ARG A 5 -6.25 -3.73 13.05
N LYS A 6 -4.98 -3.86 12.67
CA LYS A 6 -3.84 -3.64 13.57
C LYS A 6 -2.98 -2.55 13.00
N GLY A 7 -3.19 -1.32 13.47
CA GLY A 7 -2.34 -0.14 13.22
C GLY A 7 -0.94 -0.26 13.81
N GLY A 8 -0.31 -1.42 13.62
CA GLY A 8 1.07 -1.64 13.95
C GLY A 8 1.98 -0.65 13.20
N PRO A 9 3.21 -0.48 13.70
CA PRO A 9 4.14 0.53 13.18
C PRO A 9 4.38 0.43 11.67
N GLY A 10 4.31 -0.77 11.08
CA GLY A 10 4.43 -0.93 9.63
C GLY A 10 3.29 -0.27 8.83
N ILE A 11 2.07 -0.19 9.38
CA ILE A 11 0.93 0.48 8.74
C ILE A 11 0.92 1.97 9.10
N THR A 12 1.26 2.36 10.32
CA THR A 12 1.08 3.74 10.80
C THR A 12 2.31 4.62 10.64
N ARG A 13 3.52 4.05 10.60
CA ARG A 13 4.79 4.80 10.71
C ARG A 13 5.78 4.60 9.56
N SER A 14 5.60 3.59 8.71
CA SER A 14 6.47 3.38 7.54
C SER A 14 6.43 4.58 6.59
N ASP A 15 7.57 4.91 5.97
CA ASP A 15 7.66 6.01 4.99
C ASP A 15 6.80 5.74 3.75
N LEU A 16 6.68 4.47 3.35
CA LEU A 16 5.79 3.99 2.30
C LEU A 16 5.16 2.66 2.71
N LEU A 17 3.84 2.54 2.56
CA LEU A 17 3.12 1.27 2.68
C LEU A 17 2.80 0.72 1.29
N VAL A 18 3.26 -0.49 0.99
CA VAL A 18 2.92 -1.20 -0.25
C VAL A 18 1.87 -2.27 0.05
N ILE A 19 0.72 -2.16 -0.60
CA ILE A 19 -0.35 -3.16 -0.52
C ILE A 19 -0.31 -3.97 -1.82
N ASN A 20 0.30 -5.15 -1.76
CA ASN A 20 0.56 -5.99 -2.94
C ASN A 20 -0.50 -7.09 -3.12
N LYS A 21 -0.52 -7.66 -4.32
CA LYS A 21 -1.40 -8.74 -4.77
C LYS A 21 -2.87 -8.33 -4.80
N ILE A 22 -3.15 -7.11 -5.25
CA ILE A 22 -4.53 -6.60 -5.32
C ILE A 22 -5.43 -7.41 -6.25
N ASP A 23 -4.86 -8.16 -7.19
CA ASP A 23 -5.55 -9.14 -8.04
C ASP A 23 -6.23 -10.26 -7.25
N LEU A 24 -5.77 -10.56 -6.04
CA LEU A 24 -6.38 -11.58 -5.20
C LEU A 24 -7.65 -11.11 -4.48
N ALA A 25 -7.93 -9.80 -4.45
CA ALA A 25 -9.03 -9.23 -3.67
C ALA A 25 -10.40 -9.88 -3.97
N PRO A 26 -10.80 -10.11 -5.24
CA PRO A 26 -12.07 -10.79 -5.57
C PRO A 26 -12.14 -12.24 -5.08
N HIS A 27 -10.99 -12.90 -4.95
CA HIS A 27 -10.90 -14.32 -4.59
C HIS A 27 -10.88 -14.56 -3.07
N VAL A 28 -10.52 -13.54 -2.29
CA VAL A 28 -10.40 -13.64 -0.82
C VAL A 28 -11.47 -12.84 -0.08
N GLY A 29 -12.42 -12.26 -0.81
CA GLY A 29 -13.48 -11.42 -0.23
C GLY A 29 -12.95 -10.13 0.40
N ALA A 30 -11.87 -9.56 -0.17
CA ALA A 30 -11.32 -8.29 0.28
C ALA A 30 -11.86 -7.13 -0.59
N SER A 31 -12.14 -5.99 0.05
CA SER A 31 -12.53 -4.76 -0.63
C SER A 31 -11.36 -3.79 -0.65
N LEU A 32 -10.91 -3.43 -1.86
CA LEU A 32 -9.83 -2.44 -2.03
C LEU A 32 -10.26 -1.04 -1.56
N ASP A 33 -11.54 -0.68 -1.71
CA ASP A 33 -12.06 0.62 -1.26
C ASP A 33 -12.02 0.76 0.27
N ILE A 34 -12.39 -0.31 0.99
CA ILE A 34 -12.26 -0.35 2.45
C ILE A 34 -10.80 -0.22 2.86
N MET A 35 -9.90 -0.96 2.19
CA MET A 35 -8.46 -0.88 2.47
C MET A 35 -7.88 0.51 2.19
N GLU A 36 -8.35 1.18 1.14
CA GLU A 36 -7.92 2.55 0.80
C GLU A 36 -8.33 3.53 1.89
N ARG A 37 -9.60 3.49 2.31
CA ARG A 37 -10.13 4.34 3.38
C ARG A 37 -9.37 4.13 4.69
N ASP A 38 -9.14 2.88 5.05
CA ASP A 38 -8.42 2.52 6.28
C ASP A 38 -6.97 2.99 6.22
N ALA A 39 -6.28 2.77 5.09
CA ALA A 39 -4.92 3.24 4.89
C ALA A 39 -4.82 4.77 5.02
N ARG A 40 -5.71 5.53 4.38
CA ARG A 40 -5.78 7.00 4.52
C ARG A 40 -6.00 7.42 5.97
N THR A 41 -6.95 6.79 6.65
CA THR A 41 -7.28 7.12 8.05
C THR A 41 -6.11 6.86 8.99
N MET A 42 -5.42 5.72 8.82
CA MET A 42 -4.36 5.29 9.73
C MET A 42 -3.00 5.95 9.46
N ARG A 43 -2.80 6.48 8.24
CA ARG A 43 -1.51 7.04 7.78
C ARG A 43 -1.48 8.55 7.71
N GLY A 44 -2.64 9.21 7.69
CA GLY A 44 -2.74 10.64 7.36
C GLY A 44 -2.12 10.90 5.99
N GLU A 45 -1.18 11.83 5.93
CA GLU A 45 -0.49 12.21 4.68
C GLU A 45 0.60 11.21 4.23
N ARG A 46 0.91 10.16 5.01
CA ARG A 46 1.97 9.21 4.62
C ARG A 46 1.53 8.35 3.44
N PRO A 47 2.35 8.25 2.37
CA PRO A 47 1.92 7.62 1.12
C PRO A 47 1.73 6.11 1.28
N PHE A 48 0.84 5.55 0.47
CA PHE A 48 0.71 4.12 0.26
C PHE A 48 0.40 3.85 -1.22
N VAL A 49 0.72 2.64 -1.68
CA VAL A 49 0.53 2.25 -3.08
C VAL A 49 -0.06 0.84 -3.15
N PHE A 50 -1.16 0.70 -3.89
CA PHE A 50 -1.67 -0.59 -4.32
C PHE A 50 -0.83 -1.13 -5.48
N THR A 51 -0.45 -2.40 -5.41
CA THR A 51 0.40 -3.04 -6.40
C THR A 51 -0.10 -4.43 -6.80
N ASN A 52 0.10 -4.76 -8.07
CA ASN A 52 0.17 -6.12 -8.55
C ASN A 52 1.52 -6.27 -9.26
N LEU A 53 2.50 -6.84 -8.55
CA LEU A 53 3.85 -6.98 -9.08
C LEU A 53 3.97 -8.04 -10.19
N LYS A 54 2.97 -8.91 -10.40
CA LYS A 54 2.96 -9.80 -11.58
C LYS A 54 2.69 -9.03 -12.86
N THR A 55 1.84 -8.00 -12.81
CA THR A 55 1.50 -7.15 -13.97
C THR A 55 2.27 -5.84 -13.98
N ARG A 56 3.14 -5.61 -12.97
CA ARG A 56 3.86 -4.36 -12.72
C ARG A 56 2.96 -3.16 -12.39
N GLN A 57 1.68 -3.39 -12.09
CA GLN A 57 0.78 -2.33 -11.64
C GLN A 57 1.31 -1.71 -10.35
N GLY A 58 1.46 -0.39 -10.34
CA GLY A 58 1.94 0.39 -9.20
C GLY A 58 3.45 0.29 -8.93
N LEU A 59 4.20 -0.49 -9.72
CA LEU A 59 5.65 -0.63 -9.56
C LEU A 59 6.38 0.70 -9.79
N GLU A 60 5.99 1.44 -10.83
CA GLU A 60 6.59 2.75 -11.17
C GLU A 60 6.49 3.73 -10.00
N LYS A 61 5.32 3.82 -9.35
CA LYS A 61 5.12 4.67 -8.16
C LYS A 61 6.05 4.31 -6.99
N VAL A 62 6.39 3.04 -6.83
CA VAL A 62 7.33 2.60 -5.79
C VAL A 62 8.76 3.00 -6.16
N ILE A 63 9.13 2.85 -7.44
CA ILE A 63 10.44 3.30 -7.95
C ILE A 63 10.58 4.81 -7.77
N ASP A 64 9.59 5.59 -8.21
CA ASP A 64 9.58 7.06 -8.10
C ASP A 64 9.74 7.52 -6.65
N PHE A 65 9.05 6.85 -5.72
CA PHE A 65 9.21 7.13 -4.29
C PHE A 65 10.66 6.92 -3.84
N ILE A 66 11.28 5.80 -4.24
CA ILE A 66 12.66 5.48 -3.85
C ILE A 66 13.64 6.47 -4.46
N VAL A 67 13.48 6.84 -5.74
CA VAL A 67 14.34 7.83 -6.41
C VAL A 67 14.23 9.18 -5.71
N ALA A 68 13.00 9.64 -5.45
CA ALA A 68 12.75 10.94 -4.83
C ALA A 68 13.19 11.03 -3.36
N ARG A 69 13.01 9.96 -2.57
CA ARG A 69 13.32 9.94 -1.13
C ARG A 69 14.70 9.39 -0.79
N GLY A 70 15.26 8.56 -1.67
CA GLY A 70 16.57 7.92 -1.50
C GLY A 70 17.74 8.77 -1.97
N MET A 71 17.51 9.99 -2.48
CA MET A 71 18.54 10.88 -3.02
C MET A 71 19.39 10.22 -4.13
N LEU A 72 18.73 9.45 -5.00
CA LEU A 72 19.39 8.73 -6.10
C LEU A 72 19.49 9.58 -7.38
N GLY A 73 19.34 10.90 -7.28
CA GLY A 73 19.39 11.86 -8.39
C GLY A 73 19.80 13.26 -7.91
#